data_AF-A0A915K1B4-F1
#
_entry.id   AF-A0A915K1B4-F1
#
_cell.length_a   1.000
_cell.length_b   1.000
_cell.length_c   1.000
_cell.angle_alpha   90.00
_cell.angle_beta   90.00
_cell.angle_gamma   90.00
#
_symmetry.space_group_name_H-M   'P 1'
#
loop_
_entity.id
_entity.type
_entity.pdbx_description
1 polymer ?
#
loop_
_entity_poly.entity_id
_entity_poly.type
_entity_poly.pdbx_seq_one_letter_code
_entity_poly.pdbx_strand_id
1 'polypeptide(L)'
;MLAEAAKKIAVVSKNPSKPHFNHYLFETLCLLIKICQRNVADSAQSRTSAFFEDTLFPPFEEILRNDVQEFMPYVFQVLALILGSKRTRSGLTDGYKALFPFLLAPELWTKSGNIPGLVALIQAYIKVGPDFVVEQHLMPVLGAFQSLLASKANDPHVFSILNSLIEHNAIESLPKPTLLKILNLIFTRISRTRTTKFVKNFVYFVSLFVLRYGPINLIHLIEEIQNGLFTMFVDKIYLPDVTKVDGKIEKNVCNVALIRFLTDAPDIMLNDKNSELWAKLLTALVQLSQNIAENSGGDDDEVDLDVLNGGGESAVGDYAAAYSQLIYACCADSDPTSGFSTNGQTLVAYFGQCLQKLAQTPPYGECLSAAVKLLDESTRNYVQQRIFVSIGINGS
;
A
#
# COMPACT_ATOMS: atom_id res chain seq x y z
N MET A 1 27.93 21.52 -2.50
CA MET A 1 27.21 21.02 -1.30
C MET A 1 27.08 19.50 -1.31
N LEU A 2 26.47 18.86 -2.32
CA LEU A 2 26.34 17.39 -2.38
C LEU A 2 27.67 16.63 -2.23
N ALA A 3 28.69 16.99 -3.02
CA ALA A 3 30.01 16.35 -2.94
C ALA A 3 30.67 16.48 -1.55
N GLU A 4 30.40 17.57 -0.83
CA GLU A 4 30.92 17.76 0.53
C GLU A 4 30.17 16.87 1.54
N ALA A 5 28.84 16.74 1.38
CA ALA A 5 28.06 15.79 2.16
C ALA A 5 28.54 14.34 1.94
N ALA A 6 28.78 13.95 0.68
CA ALA A 6 29.31 12.62 0.33
C ALA A 6 30.68 12.35 0.98
N LYS A 7 31.61 13.32 0.91
CA LYS A 7 32.90 13.23 1.63
C LYS A 7 32.71 13.11 3.13
N LYS A 8 31.78 13.88 3.71
CA LYS A 8 31.52 13.83 5.15
C LYS A 8 30.98 12.47 5.57
N ILE A 9 30.05 11.90 4.80
CA ILE A 9 29.51 10.54 4.99
C ILE A 9 30.64 9.50 4.97
N ALA A 10 31.52 9.56 3.96
CA ALA A 10 32.67 8.65 3.88
C ALA A 10 33.57 8.74 5.14
N VAL A 11 33.84 9.96 5.63
CA VAL A 11 34.65 10.16 6.85
C VAL A 11 33.94 9.63 8.10
N VAL A 12 32.66 9.97 8.30
CA VAL A 12 31.94 9.56 9.52
C VAL A 12 31.59 8.07 9.54
N SER A 13 31.51 7.41 8.38
CA SER A 13 31.24 5.96 8.28
C SER A 13 32.32 5.10 8.91
N LYS A 14 33.56 5.62 8.99
CA LYS A 14 34.68 4.93 9.64
C LYS A 14 34.56 4.90 11.16
N ASN A 15 33.77 5.82 11.75
CA ASN A 15 33.52 5.88 13.19
C ASN A 15 32.24 6.69 13.48
N PRO A 16 31.04 6.06 13.43
CA PRO A 16 29.75 6.72 13.56
C PRO A 16 29.39 7.10 15.02
N SER A 17 30.30 7.80 15.70
CA SER A 17 30.21 8.12 17.14
C SER A 17 29.22 9.22 17.54
N LYS A 18 28.65 9.97 16.59
CA LYS A 18 27.78 11.12 16.86
C LYS A 18 26.37 10.94 16.24
N PRO A 19 25.45 10.22 16.90
CA PRO A 19 24.17 9.80 16.31
C PRO A 19 23.31 10.98 15.83
N HIS A 20 23.17 12.06 16.61
CA HIS A 20 22.41 13.25 16.18
C HIS A 20 23.02 13.93 14.96
N PHE A 21 24.35 14.09 14.94
CA PHE A 21 25.04 14.66 13.78
C PHE A 21 24.83 13.80 12.54
N ASN A 22 24.94 12.48 12.69
CA ASN A 22 24.75 11.52 11.61
C ASN A 22 23.31 11.58 11.05
N HIS A 23 22.32 11.58 11.94
CA HIS A 23 20.92 11.71 11.56
C HIS A 23 20.66 13.00 10.76
N TYR A 24 21.08 14.16 11.28
CA TYR A 24 20.87 15.43 10.59
C TYR A 24 21.71 15.58 9.30
N LEU A 25 22.84 14.88 9.18
CA LEU A 25 23.60 14.80 7.94
C LEU A 25 22.78 14.11 6.84
N PHE A 26 22.14 12.99 7.17
CA PHE A 26 21.25 12.29 6.23
C PHE A 26 19.94 13.05 5.96
N GLU A 27 19.36 13.74 6.95
CA GLU A 27 18.19 14.61 6.73
C GLU A 27 18.51 15.75 5.76
N THR A 28 19.64 16.41 5.97
CA THR A 28 20.11 17.49 5.08
C THR A 28 20.32 16.96 3.65
N LEU A 29 20.83 15.73 3.52
CA LEU A 29 20.99 15.08 2.23
C LEU A 29 19.63 14.79 1.56
N CYS A 30 18.66 14.22 2.28
CA CYS A 30 17.32 13.96 1.76
C CYS A 30 16.59 15.24 1.36
N LEU A 31 16.69 16.30 2.17
CA LEU A 31 16.13 17.60 1.84
C LEU A 31 16.74 18.17 0.56
N LEU A 32 18.06 18.11 0.40
CA LEU A 32 18.76 18.55 -0.80
C LEU A 32 18.26 17.79 -2.05
N ILE A 33 18.14 16.46 -1.95
CA ILE A 33 17.63 15.60 -3.03
C ILE A 33 16.20 15.99 -3.41
N LYS A 34 15.29 16.12 -2.43
CA LYS A 34 13.89 16.52 -2.65
C LYS A 34 13.78 17.87 -3.34
N ILE A 35 14.49 18.89 -2.85
CA ILE A 35 14.46 20.24 -3.43
C ILE A 35 14.94 20.20 -4.88
N CYS A 36 16.06 19.53 -5.16
CA CYS A 36 16.60 19.44 -6.50
C CYS A 36 15.66 18.67 -7.45
N GLN A 37 15.11 17.54 -7.02
CA GLN A 37 14.25 16.71 -7.89
C GLN A 37 12.85 17.31 -8.10
N ARG A 38 12.34 18.13 -7.18
CA ARG A 38 11.06 18.84 -7.34
C ARG A 38 11.16 20.00 -8.32
N ASN A 39 12.25 20.76 -8.26
CA ASN A 39 12.42 22.02 -9.00
C ASN A 39 13.03 21.86 -10.40
N VAL A 40 13.37 20.64 -10.82
CA VAL A 40 13.97 20.36 -12.11
C VAL A 40 12.89 20.01 -13.15
N ALA A 41 13.04 20.57 -14.35
CA ALA A 41 12.21 20.24 -15.51
C ALA A 41 12.39 18.77 -15.91
N ASP A 42 11.34 18.14 -16.46
CA ASP A 42 11.35 16.70 -16.76
C ASP A 42 12.51 16.28 -17.68
N SER A 43 12.87 17.13 -18.65
CA SER A 43 14.00 16.90 -19.58
C SER A 43 15.37 16.84 -18.89
N ALA A 44 15.52 17.41 -17.70
CA ALA A 44 16.76 17.42 -16.94
C ALA A 44 16.75 16.45 -15.74
N GLN A 45 15.61 15.80 -15.45
CA GLN A 45 15.47 14.93 -14.28
C GLN A 45 16.43 13.74 -14.32
N SER A 46 16.61 13.11 -15.48
CA SER A 46 17.54 11.98 -15.65
C SER A 46 18.98 12.36 -15.28
N ARG A 47 19.44 13.53 -15.75
CA ARG A 47 20.79 14.04 -15.43
C ARG A 47 20.95 14.36 -13.95
N THR A 48 19.94 14.97 -13.32
CA THR A 48 19.96 15.26 -11.89
C THR A 48 20.02 13.98 -11.05
N SER A 49 19.23 12.95 -11.41
CA SER A 49 19.29 11.64 -10.75
C SER A 49 20.66 11.00 -10.90
N ALA A 50 21.21 10.96 -12.12
CA ALA A 50 22.55 10.42 -12.38
C ALA A 50 23.62 11.13 -11.55
N PHE A 51 23.57 12.45 -11.43
CA PHE A 51 24.50 13.21 -10.60
C PHE A 51 24.45 12.81 -9.10
N PHE A 52 23.25 12.56 -8.56
CA PHE A 52 23.11 12.05 -7.19
C PHE A 52 23.67 10.63 -7.06
N GLU A 53 23.33 9.74 -8.00
CA GLU A 53 23.81 8.35 -8.02
C GLU A 53 25.34 8.30 -8.10
N ASP A 54 25.95 9.00 -9.06
CA ASP A 54 27.41 9.04 -9.27
C ASP A 54 28.17 9.58 -8.04
N THR A 55 27.56 10.53 -7.33
CA THR A 55 28.20 11.15 -6.17
C THR A 55 28.04 10.33 -4.88
N LEU A 56 26.90 9.64 -4.72
CA LEU A 56 26.53 8.99 -3.45
C LEU A 56 26.71 7.47 -3.45
N PHE A 57 26.69 6.81 -4.61
CA PHE A 57 26.93 5.37 -4.65
C PHE A 57 28.29 4.97 -4.08
N PRO A 58 29.43 5.62 -4.41
CA PRO A 58 30.72 5.21 -3.88
C PRO A 58 30.78 5.15 -2.34
N PRO A 59 30.41 6.20 -1.58
CA PRO A 59 30.41 6.11 -0.12
C PRO A 59 29.34 5.15 0.43
N PHE A 60 28.20 4.99 -0.25
CA PHE A 60 27.17 4.03 0.17
C PHE A 60 27.63 2.58 -0.02
N GLU A 61 28.29 2.25 -1.14
CA GLU A 61 28.89 0.94 -1.32
C GLU A 61 29.96 0.63 -0.28
N GLU A 62 30.77 1.61 0.12
CA GLU A 62 31.74 1.44 1.20
C GLU A 62 31.04 1.12 2.53
N ILE A 63 29.96 1.84 2.86
CA ILE A 63 29.12 1.58 4.06
C ILE A 63 28.54 0.17 4.03
N LEU A 64 27.96 -0.24 2.89
CA LEU A 64 27.32 -1.55 2.75
C LEU A 64 28.34 -2.70 2.76
N ARG A 65 29.49 -2.52 2.10
CA ARG A 65 30.58 -3.52 2.02
C ARG A 65 31.26 -3.72 3.37
N ASN A 66 31.43 -2.64 4.13
CA ASN A 66 32.03 -2.68 5.47
C ASN A 66 31.00 -2.98 6.57
N ASP A 67 29.74 -3.23 6.20
CA ASP A 67 28.65 -3.61 7.12
C ASP A 67 28.44 -2.61 8.28
N VAL A 68 28.54 -1.30 7.99
CA VAL A 68 28.39 -0.22 8.98
C VAL A 68 26.92 -0.05 9.36
N GLN A 69 26.48 -0.85 10.33
CA GLN A 69 25.07 -1.03 10.73
C GLN A 69 24.33 0.27 11.02
N GLU A 70 25.00 1.22 11.67
CA GLU A 70 24.41 2.49 12.07
C GLU A 70 23.93 3.31 10.85
N PHE A 71 24.52 3.08 9.67
CA PHE A 71 24.25 3.85 8.46
C PHE A 71 23.44 3.10 7.42
N MET A 72 23.36 1.76 7.47
CA MET A 72 22.58 0.99 6.49
C MET A 72 21.12 1.45 6.38
N PRO A 73 20.36 1.65 7.48
CA PRO A 73 18.98 2.16 7.41
C PRO A 73 18.85 3.50 6.68
N TYR A 74 19.82 4.40 6.89
CA TYR A 74 19.85 5.70 6.23
C TYR A 74 20.17 5.58 4.75
N VAL A 75 21.16 4.75 4.39
CA VAL A 75 21.53 4.47 3.00
C VAL A 75 20.30 3.95 2.23
N PHE A 76 19.56 2.99 2.79
CA PHE A 76 18.37 2.46 2.13
C PHE A 76 17.29 3.53 1.90
N GLN A 77 17.03 4.38 2.90
CA GLN A 77 16.07 5.49 2.78
C GLN A 77 16.49 6.51 1.71
N VAL A 78 17.77 6.89 1.66
CA VAL A 78 18.27 7.86 0.66
C VAL A 78 18.21 7.28 -0.74
N LEU A 79 18.60 6.01 -0.92
CA LEU A 79 18.50 5.33 -2.21
C LEU A 79 17.04 5.19 -2.66
N ALA A 80 16.13 4.87 -1.73
CA ALA A 80 14.71 4.81 -2.01
C ALA A 80 14.18 6.17 -2.49
N LEU A 81 14.61 7.27 -1.85
CA LEU A 81 14.24 8.62 -2.24
C LEU A 81 14.76 8.99 -3.64
N ILE A 82 16.03 8.70 -3.93
CA ILE A 82 16.63 9.03 -5.24
C ILE A 82 15.90 8.27 -6.34
N LEU A 83 15.73 6.96 -6.18
CA LEU A 83 15.08 6.10 -7.16
C LEU A 83 13.59 6.39 -7.29
N GLY A 84 12.88 6.49 -6.15
CA GLY A 84 11.44 6.70 -6.08
C GLY A 84 10.98 8.05 -6.60
N SER A 85 11.87 9.05 -6.63
CA SER A 85 11.59 10.37 -7.21
C SER A 85 11.65 10.43 -8.72
N LYS A 86 12.10 9.37 -9.43
CA LYS A 86 12.04 9.31 -10.89
C LYS A 86 10.57 9.36 -11.35
N ARG A 87 10.22 10.34 -12.20
CA ARG A 87 8.83 10.53 -12.70
C ARG A 87 8.52 9.61 -13.88
N THR A 88 9.52 9.25 -14.66
CA THR A 88 9.39 8.37 -15.82
C THR A 88 10.05 7.03 -15.57
N ARG A 89 9.53 5.97 -16.20
CA ARG A 89 10.18 4.65 -16.26
C ARG A 89 11.37 4.71 -17.22
N SER A 90 12.42 5.44 -16.86
CA SER A 90 13.66 5.52 -17.63
C SER A 90 14.56 4.28 -17.44
N GLY A 91 14.07 3.27 -16.72
CA GLY A 91 14.80 2.05 -16.39
C GLY A 91 15.71 2.22 -15.17
N LEU A 92 16.21 1.09 -14.68
CA LEU A 92 17.19 1.02 -13.61
C LEU A 92 18.60 1.24 -14.18
N THR A 93 19.42 2.02 -13.47
CA THR A 93 20.85 2.16 -13.78
C THR A 93 21.61 0.90 -13.37
N ASP A 94 22.80 0.71 -13.94
CA ASP A 94 23.59 -0.50 -13.67
C ASP A 94 24.03 -0.61 -12.21
N GLY A 95 24.24 0.52 -11.53
CA GLY A 95 24.49 0.54 -10.09
C GLY A 95 23.33 -0.03 -9.28
N TYR A 96 22.09 0.40 -9.56
CA TYR A 96 20.90 -0.16 -8.90
C TYR A 96 20.71 -1.66 -9.25
N LYS A 97 20.95 -2.07 -10.50
CA LYS A 97 20.84 -3.49 -10.88
C LYS A 97 21.88 -4.35 -10.15
N ALA A 98 23.12 -3.89 -10.05
CA ALA A 98 24.20 -4.59 -9.36
C ALA A 98 23.96 -4.67 -7.84
N LEU A 99 23.36 -3.64 -7.25
CA LEU A 99 23.03 -3.60 -5.82
C LEU A 99 21.86 -4.53 -5.44
N PHE A 100 20.92 -4.75 -6.36
CA PHE A 100 19.64 -5.40 -6.03
C PHE A 100 19.76 -6.79 -5.39
N PRO A 101 20.61 -7.72 -5.86
CA PRO A 101 20.75 -9.03 -5.22
C PRO A 101 21.20 -8.96 -3.76
N PHE A 102 22.06 -7.99 -3.41
CA PHE A 102 22.50 -7.80 -2.03
C PHE A 102 21.34 -7.38 -1.12
N LEU A 103 20.45 -6.50 -1.59
CA LEU A 103 19.28 -6.02 -0.82
C LEU A 103 18.29 -7.14 -0.47
N LEU A 104 18.31 -8.25 -1.21
CA LEU A 104 17.43 -9.40 -1.03
C LEU A 104 18.05 -10.50 -0.16
N ALA A 105 19.27 -10.29 0.33
CA ALA A 105 19.95 -11.20 1.26
C ALA A 105 19.13 -11.33 2.56
N PRO A 106 18.73 -12.54 3.00
CA PRO A 106 17.86 -12.73 4.16
C PRO A 106 18.38 -12.06 5.44
N GLU A 107 19.69 -11.99 5.63
CA GLU A 107 20.35 -11.42 6.79
C GLU A 107 19.96 -9.95 7.01
N LEU A 108 19.78 -9.19 5.92
CA LEU A 108 19.38 -7.78 5.99
C LEU A 108 17.96 -7.61 6.51
N TRP A 109 17.08 -8.57 6.24
CA TRP A 109 15.66 -8.58 6.63
C TRP A 109 15.42 -9.14 8.03
N THR A 110 16.47 -9.55 8.75
CA THR A 110 16.38 -9.92 10.17
C THR A 110 16.56 -8.72 11.10
N LYS A 111 17.16 -7.63 10.61
CA LYS A 111 17.48 -6.42 11.37
C LYS A 111 16.31 -5.45 11.29
N SER A 112 15.58 -5.27 12.40
CA SER A 112 14.41 -4.37 12.47
C SER A 112 14.72 -2.95 12.01
N GLY A 113 15.90 -2.42 12.34
CA GLY A 113 16.38 -1.12 11.90
C GLY A 113 16.43 -0.94 10.38
N ASN A 114 16.62 -2.02 9.61
CA ASN A 114 16.71 -1.95 8.15
C ASN A 114 15.34 -2.02 7.47
N ILE A 115 14.34 -2.63 8.12
CA ILE A 115 13.08 -3.02 7.48
C ILE A 115 12.39 -1.87 6.74
N PRO A 116 12.15 -0.69 7.34
CA PRO A 116 11.39 0.34 6.65
C PRO A 116 12.14 0.90 5.43
N GLY A 117 13.47 1.08 5.56
CA GLY A 117 14.31 1.55 4.46
C GLY A 117 14.41 0.54 3.32
N LEU A 118 14.55 -0.76 3.63
CA LEU A 118 14.55 -1.82 2.63
C LEU A 118 13.22 -1.91 1.91
N VAL A 119 12.11 -1.89 2.64
CA VAL A 119 10.76 -1.94 2.06
C VAL A 119 10.55 -0.77 1.09
N ALA A 120 10.85 0.45 1.52
CA ALA A 120 10.75 1.65 0.67
C ALA A 120 11.62 1.53 -0.59
N LEU A 121 12.84 0.99 -0.46
CA LEU A 121 13.74 0.80 -1.59
C LEU A 121 13.19 -0.25 -2.56
N ILE A 122 12.70 -1.41 -2.09
CA ILE A 122 12.08 -2.43 -2.96
C ILE A 122 10.85 -1.87 -3.69
N GLN A 123 10.00 -1.07 -3.03
CA GLN A 123 8.88 -0.40 -3.69
C GLN A 123 9.37 0.56 -4.79
N ALA A 124 10.45 1.31 -4.55
CA ALA A 124 11.05 2.17 -5.58
C ALA A 124 11.59 1.36 -6.78
N TYR A 125 12.18 0.18 -6.55
CA TYR A 125 12.58 -0.73 -7.63
C TYR A 125 11.37 -1.20 -8.45
N ILE A 126 10.27 -1.61 -7.79
CA ILE A 126 9.04 -2.06 -8.46
C ILE A 126 8.43 -0.91 -9.27
N LYS A 127 8.44 0.32 -8.76
CA LYS A 127 7.96 1.51 -9.46
C LYS A 127 8.71 1.78 -10.76
N VAL A 128 10.04 1.74 -10.70
CA VAL A 128 10.91 2.18 -11.80
C VAL A 128 11.22 1.06 -12.79
N GLY A 129 11.34 -0.18 -12.33
CA GLY A 129 11.69 -1.35 -13.13
C GLY A 129 10.90 -2.60 -12.73
N PRO A 130 9.56 -2.62 -12.88
CA PRO A 130 8.74 -3.77 -12.50
C PRO A 130 9.15 -5.05 -13.24
N ASP A 131 9.48 -4.97 -14.54
CA ASP A 131 9.86 -6.13 -15.34
C ASP A 131 11.17 -6.75 -14.84
N PHE A 132 12.16 -5.92 -14.48
CA PHE A 132 13.39 -6.41 -13.86
C PHE A 132 13.12 -7.15 -12.56
N VAL A 133 12.19 -6.66 -11.75
CA VAL A 133 11.81 -7.31 -10.49
C VAL A 133 11.07 -8.62 -10.75
N VAL A 134 10.02 -8.60 -11.57
CA VAL A 134 9.14 -9.75 -11.79
C VAL A 134 9.81 -10.85 -12.62
N GLU A 135 10.50 -10.51 -13.69
CA GLU A 135 11.06 -11.50 -14.61
C GLU A 135 12.35 -12.13 -14.07
N GLN A 136 13.17 -11.37 -13.32
CA GLN A 136 14.52 -11.81 -12.93
C GLN A 136 14.65 -12.10 -11.44
N HIS A 137 13.84 -11.47 -10.59
CA HIS A 137 14.08 -11.45 -9.14
C HIS A 137 12.83 -11.67 -8.28
N LEU A 138 11.74 -12.19 -8.88
CA LEU A 138 10.48 -12.41 -8.18
C LEU A 138 10.65 -13.29 -6.95
N MET A 139 11.36 -14.42 -7.09
CA MET A 139 11.48 -15.40 -6.01
C MET A 139 12.21 -14.84 -4.78
N PRO A 140 13.36 -14.16 -4.90
CA PRO A 140 13.98 -13.48 -3.76
C PRO A 140 13.12 -12.35 -3.17
N VAL A 141 12.39 -11.58 -3.99
CA VAL A 141 11.45 -10.55 -3.48
C VAL A 141 10.31 -11.17 -2.68
N LEU A 142 9.78 -12.32 -3.12
CA LEU A 142 8.80 -13.08 -2.35
C LEU A 142 9.41 -13.71 -1.08
N GLY A 143 10.71 -14.00 -1.08
CA GLY A 143 11.47 -14.34 0.12
C GLY A 143 11.50 -13.20 1.14
N ALA A 144 11.77 -11.97 0.69
CA ALA A 144 11.69 -10.79 1.54
C ALA A 144 10.27 -10.57 2.11
N PHE A 145 9.23 -10.73 1.29
CA PHE A 145 7.84 -10.74 1.77
C PHE A 145 7.59 -11.80 2.85
N GLN A 146 8.12 -13.01 2.70
CA GLN A 146 8.00 -14.07 3.73
C GLN A 146 8.72 -13.69 5.03
N SER A 147 9.88 -13.03 4.96
CA SER A 147 10.58 -12.52 6.13
C SER A 147 9.76 -11.46 6.88
N LEU A 148 9.08 -10.56 6.16
CA LEU A 148 8.14 -9.61 6.76
C LEU A 148 6.98 -10.34 7.42
N LEU A 149 6.38 -11.33 6.73
CA LEU A 149 5.24 -12.09 7.20
C LEU A 149 5.52 -12.86 8.50
N ALA A 150 6.77 -13.25 8.74
CA ALA A 150 7.19 -14.10 9.85
C ALA A 150 7.04 -13.44 11.23
N SER A 151 7.04 -12.11 11.33
CA SER A 151 7.03 -11.39 12.61
C SER A 151 5.89 -10.39 12.71
N LYS A 152 5.25 -10.31 13.89
CA LYS A 152 4.22 -9.30 14.20
C LYS A 152 4.79 -7.88 14.22
N ALA A 153 6.07 -7.71 14.54
CA ALA A 153 6.72 -6.40 14.52
C ALA A 153 6.73 -5.78 13.11
N ASN A 154 6.63 -6.62 12.08
CA ASN A 154 6.64 -6.19 10.68
C ASN A 154 5.22 -6.02 10.10
N ASP A 155 4.16 -6.22 10.89
CA ASP A 155 2.76 -6.11 10.43
C ASP A 155 2.44 -4.81 9.64
N PRO A 156 3.03 -3.63 9.97
CA PRO A 156 2.87 -2.42 9.16
C PRO A 156 3.39 -2.54 7.72
N HIS A 157 4.40 -3.39 7.47
CA HIS A 157 5.14 -3.43 6.21
C HIS A 157 4.84 -4.66 5.34
N VAL A 158 4.16 -5.69 5.89
CA VAL A 158 3.95 -6.98 5.20
C VAL A 158 3.39 -6.81 3.79
N PHE A 159 2.40 -5.93 3.64
CA PHE A 159 1.70 -5.75 2.37
C PHE A 159 2.33 -4.68 1.47
N SER A 160 3.31 -3.92 1.93
CA SER A 160 3.90 -2.80 1.17
C SER A 160 4.49 -3.25 -0.18
N ILE A 161 5.19 -4.39 -0.21
CA ILE A 161 5.73 -4.97 -1.46
C ILE A 161 4.60 -5.40 -2.40
N LEU A 162 3.59 -6.09 -1.86
CA LEU A 162 2.46 -6.59 -2.66
C LEU A 162 1.59 -5.46 -3.21
N ASN A 163 1.35 -4.41 -2.41
CA ASN A 163 0.63 -3.20 -2.83
C ASN A 163 1.37 -2.51 -3.97
N SER A 164 2.70 -2.37 -3.87
CA SER A 164 3.51 -1.77 -4.93
C SER A 164 3.47 -2.59 -6.23
N LEU A 165 3.43 -3.93 -6.14
CA LEU A 165 3.23 -4.78 -7.32
C LEU A 165 1.85 -4.55 -7.97
N ILE A 166 0.79 -4.29 -7.18
CA ILE A 166 -0.53 -3.93 -7.71
C ILE A 166 -0.49 -2.56 -8.39
N GLU A 167 0.01 -1.54 -7.69
CA GLU A 167 0.02 -0.14 -8.16
C GLU A 167 0.78 0.04 -9.47
N HIS A 168 1.81 -0.78 -9.69
CA HIS A 168 2.66 -0.70 -10.87
C HIS A 168 2.35 -1.74 -11.94
N ASN A 169 1.21 -2.44 -11.83
CA ASN A 169 0.73 -3.47 -12.76
C ASN A 169 1.69 -4.66 -12.94
N ALA A 170 2.44 -4.98 -11.90
CA ALA A 170 3.39 -6.07 -11.91
C ALA A 170 2.77 -7.39 -11.40
N ILE A 171 1.73 -7.30 -10.58
CA ILE A 171 1.12 -8.48 -9.97
C ILE A 171 0.36 -9.36 -10.98
N GLU A 172 -0.14 -8.79 -12.07
CA GLU A 172 -0.86 -9.53 -13.13
C GLU A 172 0.05 -10.44 -13.94
N SER A 173 1.33 -10.07 -14.06
CA SER A 173 2.37 -10.86 -14.71
C SER A 173 2.82 -12.06 -13.88
N LEU A 174 2.38 -12.16 -12.62
CA LEU A 174 2.76 -13.28 -11.77
C LEU A 174 2.04 -14.56 -12.20
N PRO A 175 2.74 -15.71 -12.21
CA PRO A 175 2.11 -16.99 -12.43
C PRO A 175 0.99 -17.23 -11.40
N LYS A 176 -0.18 -17.68 -11.86
CA LYS A 176 -1.33 -17.99 -10.99
C LYS A 176 -0.98 -18.87 -9.76
N PRO A 177 -0.17 -19.94 -9.87
CA PRO A 177 0.25 -20.72 -8.71
C PRO A 177 1.00 -19.90 -7.65
N THR A 178 1.74 -18.87 -8.08
CA THR A 178 2.44 -17.94 -7.18
C THR A 178 1.44 -17.09 -6.41
N LEU A 179 0.41 -16.55 -7.07
CA LEU A 179 -0.66 -15.78 -6.41
C LEU A 179 -1.41 -16.63 -5.37
N LEU A 180 -1.74 -17.87 -5.72
CA LEU A 180 -2.37 -18.82 -4.79
C LEU A 180 -1.48 -19.11 -3.58
N LYS A 181 -0.16 -19.25 -3.78
CA LYS A 181 0.80 -19.47 -2.68
C LYS A 181 0.88 -18.25 -1.76
N ILE A 182 0.88 -17.03 -2.31
CA ILE A 182 0.88 -15.79 -1.53
C ILE A 182 -0.37 -15.73 -0.64
N LEU A 183 -1.56 -15.97 -1.21
CA LEU A 183 -2.80 -15.96 -0.44
C LEU A 183 -2.83 -17.04 0.64
N ASN A 184 -2.37 -18.26 0.34
CA ASN A 184 -2.29 -19.33 1.34
C ASN A 184 -1.36 -18.97 2.51
N LEU A 185 -0.24 -18.29 2.26
CA LEU A 185 0.66 -17.81 3.31
C LEU A 185 -0.03 -16.76 4.19
N ILE A 186 -0.76 -15.81 3.58
CA ILE A 186 -1.52 -14.78 4.30
C ILE A 186 -2.63 -15.42 5.15
N PHE A 187 -3.43 -16.32 4.58
CA PHE A 187 -4.48 -17.01 5.33
C PHE A 187 -3.91 -17.86 6.48
N THR A 188 -2.80 -18.57 6.25
CA THR A 188 -2.08 -19.30 7.30
C THR A 188 -1.64 -18.36 8.44
N ARG A 189 -1.12 -17.17 8.10
CA ARG A 189 -0.72 -16.16 9.08
C ARG A 189 -1.91 -15.64 9.89
N ILE A 190 -3.07 -15.42 9.24
CA ILE A 190 -4.31 -15.02 9.91
C ILE A 190 -4.80 -16.12 10.85
N SER A 191 -4.80 -17.38 10.42
CA SER A 191 -5.26 -18.50 11.25
C SER A 191 -4.37 -18.75 12.47
N ARG A 192 -3.05 -18.52 12.36
CA ARG A 192 -2.09 -18.83 13.43
C ARG A 192 -1.84 -17.68 14.39
N THR A 193 -1.65 -16.47 13.89
CA THR A 193 -1.06 -15.37 14.67
C THR A 193 -1.71 -14.01 14.40
N ARG A 194 -3.02 -13.99 14.13
CA ARG A 194 -3.82 -12.77 13.84
C ARG A 194 -3.50 -11.58 14.74
N THR A 195 -3.41 -10.39 14.14
CA THR A 195 -3.38 -9.10 14.84
C THR A 195 -4.32 -8.12 14.12
N THR A 196 -4.83 -7.12 14.83
CA THR A 196 -5.67 -6.08 14.22
C THR A 196 -4.93 -5.31 13.13
N LYS A 197 -3.67 -4.93 13.38
CA LYS A 197 -2.82 -4.21 12.41
C LYS A 197 -2.63 -5.02 11.12
N PHE A 198 -2.33 -6.32 11.24
CA PHE A 198 -2.19 -7.21 10.09
C PHE A 198 -3.48 -7.29 9.27
N VAL A 199 -4.63 -7.46 9.94
CA VAL A 199 -5.91 -7.61 9.24
C VAL A 199 -6.32 -6.31 8.54
N LYS A 200 -6.14 -5.14 9.17
CA LYS A 200 -6.39 -3.85 8.51
C LYS A 200 -5.56 -3.68 7.24
N ASN A 201 -4.26 -4.00 7.28
CA ASN A 201 -3.38 -3.93 6.11
C ASN A 201 -3.75 -4.97 5.04
N PHE A 202 -4.20 -6.15 5.45
CA PHE A 202 -4.71 -7.16 4.50
C PHE A 202 -6.00 -6.70 3.82
N VAL A 203 -6.92 -6.09 4.56
CA VAL A 203 -8.15 -5.51 4.00
C VAL A 203 -7.80 -4.44 2.97
N TYR A 204 -6.86 -3.54 3.28
CA TYR A 204 -6.39 -2.56 2.30
C TYR A 204 -5.78 -3.21 1.04
N PHE A 205 -4.92 -4.22 1.19
CA PHE A 205 -4.36 -4.98 0.06
C PHE A 205 -5.47 -5.58 -0.83
N VAL A 206 -6.48 -6.20 -0.22
CA VAL A 206 -7.63 -6.77 -0.94
C VAL A 206 -8.42 -5.68 -1.65
N SER A 207 -8.70 -4.56 -0.97
CA SER A 207 -9.40 -3.41 -1.56
C SER A 207 -8.66 -2.85 -2.76
N LEU A 208 -7.33 -2.71 -2.65
CA LEU A 208 -6.48 -2.23 -3.72
C LEU A 208 -6.48 -3.19 -4.93
N PHE A 209 -6.43 -4.50 -4.66
CA PHE A 209 -6.55 -5.52 -5.70
C PHE A 209 -7.91 -5.41 -6.42
N VAL A 210 -9.01 -5.27 -5.69
CA VAL A 210 -10.36 -5.14 -6.26
C VAL A 210 -10.50 -3.85 -7.07
N LEU A 211 -9.95 -2.74 -6.55
CA LEU A 211 -9.94 -1.46 -7.25
C LEU A 211 -9.25 -1.60 -8.61
N ARG A 212 -8.11 -2.31 -8.68
CA ARG A 212 -7.31 -2.44 -9.90
C ARG A 212 -7.80 -3.52 -10.86
N TYR A 213 -8.11 -4.71 -10.35
CA TYR A 213 -8.37 -5.92 -11.14
C TYR A 213 -9.81 -6.38 -11.09
N GLY A 214 -10.66 -5.74 -10.28
CA GLY A 214 -12.07 -6.08 -10.15
C GLY A 214 -12.34 -7.25 -9.19
N PRO A 215 -13.57 -7.35 -8.66
CA PRO A 215 -13.93 -8.35 -7.66
C PRO A 215 -14.01 -9.76 -8.24
N ILE A 216 -14.41 -9.93 -9.51
CA ILE A 216 -14.53 -11.26 -10.14
C ILE A 216 -13.19 -12.01 -10.12
N ASN A 217 -12.10 -11.31 -10.46
CA ASN A 217 -10.76 -11.91 -10.45
C ASN A 217 -10.33 -12.34 -9.05
N LEU A 218 -10.62 -11.53 -8.03
CA LEU A 218 -10.35 -11.89 -6.64
C LEU A 218 -11.18 -13.10 -6.21
N ILE A 219 -12.49 -13.11 -6.52
CA ILE A 219 -13.39 -14.21 -6.16
C ILE A 219 -12.89 -15.52 -6.76
N HIS A 220 -12.59 -15.54 -8.07
CA HIS A 220 -12.04 -16.72 -8.72
C HIS A 220 -10.73 -17.19 -8.08
N LEU A 221 -9.83 -16.27 -7.74
CA LEU A 221 -8.55 -16.62 -7.12
C LEU A 221 -8.73 -17.23 -5.72
N ILE A 222 -9.67 -16.71 -4.92
CA ILE A 222 -9.97 -17.24 -3.58
C ILE A 222 -10.71 -18.57 -3.66
N GLU A 223 -11.68 -18.71 -4.56
CA GLU A 223 -12.46 -19.93 -4.74
C GLU A 223 -11.61 -21.10 -5.28
N GLU A 224 -10.50 -20.81 -5.99
CA GLU A 224 -9.54 -21.83 -6.39
C GLU A 224 -8.76 -22.45 -5.22
N ILE A 225 -8.64 -21.75 -4.09
CA ILE A 225 -8.02 -22.31 -2.90
C ILE A 225 -8.96 -23.33 -2.27
N GLN A 226 -10.22 -22.94 -2.10
CA GLN A 226 -11.28 -23.80 -1.56
C GLN A 226 -12.65 -23.23 -1.92
N ASN A 227 -13.59 -24.11 -2.33
CA ASN A 227 -14.96 -23.71 -2.63
C ASN A 227 -15.66 -23.11 -1.41
N GLY A 228 -16.33 -21.96 -1.59
CA GLY A 228 -17.02 -21.21 -0.54
C GLY A 228 -16.10 -20.38 0.35
N LEU A 229 -14.79 -20.38 0.07
CA LEU A 229 -13.83 -19.62 0.86
C LEU A 229 -14.04 -18.11 0.72
N PHE A 230 -14.52 -17.63 -0.43
CA PHE A 230 -14.75 -16.20 -0.64
C PHE A 230 -15.79 -15.65 0.35
N THR A 231 -16.97 -16.28 0.42
CA THR A 231 -18.04 -15.85 1.33
C THR A 231 -17.58 -15.89 2.79
N MET A 232 -16.83 -16.93 3.19
CA MET A 232 -16.26 -17.02 4.55
C MET A 232 -15.25 -15.91 4.82
N PHE A 233 -14.34 -15.66 3.87
CA PHE A 233 -13.35 -14.59 3.95
C PHE A 233 -14.02 -13.22 4.11
N VAL A 234 -15.01 -12.91 3.28
CA VAL A 234 -15.68 -11.60 3.35
C VAL A 234 -16.41 -11.44 4.68
N ASP A 235 -17.19 -12.42 5.11
CA ASP A 235 -18.00 -12.34 6.34
C ASP A 235 -17.13 -12.33 7.62
N LYS A 236 -16.04 -13.12 7.68
CA LYS A 236 -15.25 -13.32 8.90
C LYS A 236 -13.96 -12.52 8.98
N ILE A 237 -13.50 -11.92 7.88
CA ILE A 237 -12.20 -11.24 7.82
C ILE A 237 -12.35 -9.83 7.25
N TYR A 238 -12.97 -9.67 6.08
CA TYR A 238 -13.03 -8.36 5.42
C TYR A 238 -14.03 -7.41 6.09
N LEU A 239 -15.29 -7.85 6.21
CA LEU A 239 -16.39 -7.05 6.75
C LEU A 239 -16.13 -6.53 8.18
N PRO A 240 -15.58 -7.33 9.13
CA PRO A 240 -15.36 -6.85 10.50
C PRO A 240 -14.34 -5.71 10.63
N ASP A 241 -13.46 -5.51 9.64
CA ASP A 241 -12.31 -4.61 9.77
C ASP A 241 -12.22 -3.54 8.66
N VAL A 242 -13.03 -3.61 7.59
CA VAL A 242 -13.03 -2.62 6.50
C VAL A 242 -13.38 -1.20 6.93
N THR A 243 -14.26 -1.04 7.92
CA THR A 243 -14.62 0.27 8.49
C THR A 243 -13.59 0.80 9.49
N LYS A 244 -12.62 -0.03 9.88
CA LYS A 244 -11.57 0.28 10.86
C LYS A 244 -10.23 0.61 10.21
N VAL A 245 -10.14 0.59 8.89
CA VAL A 245 -8.91 0.97 8.16
C VAL A 245 -8.56 2.43 8.48
N ASP A 246 -7.28 2.66 8.76
CA ASP A 246 -6.73 3.97 9.12
C ASP A 246 -6.22 4.66 7.85
N GLY A 247 -6.21 6.00 7.83
CA GLY A 247 -5.75 6.80 6.68
C GLY A 247 -6.83 7.15 5.66
N LYS A 248 -6.76 8.36 5.10
CA LYS A 248 -7.79 8.91 4.20
C LYS A 248 -7.79 8.22 2.83
N ILE A 249 -6.61 8.00 2.27
CA ILE A 249 -6.44 7.33 0.97
C ILE A 249 -6.90 5.88 1.09
N GLU A 250 -6.49 5.19 2.14
CA GLU A 250 -6.82 3.79 2.40
C GLU A 250 -8.32 3.59 2.59
N LYS A 251 -8.98 4.50 3.34
CA LYS A 251 -10.43 4.52 3.48
C LYS A 251 -11.13 4.74 2.13
N ASN A 252 -10.63 5.66 1.30
CA ASN A 252 -11.19 5.87 -0.05
C ASN A 252 -11.03 4.61 -0.93
N VAL A 253 -9.89 3.93 -0.87
CA VAL A 253 -9.64 2.68 -1.61
C VAL A 253 -10.63 1.60 -1.17
N CYS A 254 -10.83 1.44 0.14
CA CYS A 254 -11.80 0.49 0.69
C CYS A 254 -13.25 0.84 0.31
N ASN A 255 -13.58 2.13 0.24
CA ASN A 255 -14.90 2.60 -0.18
C ASN A 255 -15.18 2.23 -1.65
N VAL A 256 -14.24 2.55 -2.56
CA VAL A 256 -14.34 2.16 -3.97
C VAL A 256 -14.41 0.64 -4.11
N ALA A 257 -13.59 -0.12 -3.37
CA ALA A 257 -13.62 -1.58 -3.43
C ALA A 257 -14.97 -2.17 -2.99
N LEU A 258 -15.59 -1.62 -1.92
CA LEU A 258 -16.93 -2.01 -1.49
C LEU A 258 -17.98 -1.72 -2.58
N ILE A 259 -17.93 -0.55 -3.21
CA ILE A 259 -18.79 -0.21 -4.35
C ILE A 259 -18.64 -1.27 -5.44
N ARG A 260 -17.41 -1.57 -5.83
CA ARG A 260 -17.12 -2.56 -6.87
C ARG A 260 -17.61 -3.95 -6.50
N PHE A 261 -17.42 -4.41 -5.25
CA PHE A 261 -18.00 -5.68 -4.80
C PHE A 261 -19.51 -5.71 -4.98
N LEU A 262 -20.21 -4.62 -4.64
CA LEU A 262 -21.67 -4.55 -4.72
C LEU A 262 -22.19 -4.49 -6.17
N THR A 263 -21.38 -4.02 -7.13
CA THR A 263 -21.86 -3.66 -8.48
C THR A 263 -21.23 -4.43 -9.64
N ASP A 264 -19.99 -4.91 -9.50
CA ASP A 264 -19.22 -5.47 -10.62
C ASP A 264 -19.26 -7.01 -10.66
N ALA A 265 -19.81 -7.67 -9.65
CA ALA A 265 -19.99 -9.14 -9.60
C ALA A 265 -21.43 -9.55 -9.26
N PRO A 266 -22.45 -9.06 -9.98
CA PRO A 266 -23.84 -9.18 -9.55
C PRO A 266 -24.36 -10.63 -9.54
N ASP A 267 -23.90 -11.51 -10.44
CA ASP A 267 -24.29 -12.94 -10.43
C ASP A 267 -23.88 -13.66 -9.14
N ILE A 268 -22.74 -13.25 -8.56
CA ILE A 268 -22.19 -13.84 -7.35
C ILE A 268 -22.81 -13.18 -6.11
N MET A 269 -23.05 -11.88 -6.17
CA MET A 269 -23.43 -11.09 -4.99
C MET A 269 -24.94 -10.97 -4.80
N LEU A 270 -25.72 -10.94 -5.89
CA LEU A 270 -27.17 -10.77 -5.87
C LEU A 270 -27.94 -12.08 -6.08
N ASN A 271 -27.39 -13.21 -5.62
CA ASN A 271 -28.10 -14.49 -5.58
C ASN A 271 -28.63 -14.78 -4.16
N ASP A 272 -29.51 -15.78 -4.05
CA ASP A 272 -30.16 -16.15 -2.80
C ASP A 272 -29.18 -16.44 -1.66
N LYS A 273 -27.99 -16.97 -1.97
CA LYS A 273 -26.97 -17.35 -0.97
C LYS A 273 -26.21 -16.15 -0.40
N ASN A 274 -26.01 -15.11 -1.21
CA ASN A 274 -25.15 -13.98 -0.87
C ASN A 274 -25.92 -12.66 -0.69
N SER A 275 -27.25 -12.65 -0.83
CA SER A 275 -28.09 -11.46 -0.63
C SER A 275 -27.90 -10.80 0.75
N GLU A 276 -27.76 -11.59 1.80
CA GLU A 276 -27.46 -11.09 3.16
C GLU A 276 -26.05 -10.50 3.24
N LEU A 277 -25.07 -11.12 2.57
CA LEU A 277 -23.69 -10.61 2.50
C LEU A 277 -23.65 -9.27 1.76
N TRP A 278 -24.39 -9.15 0.65
CA TRP A 278 -24.55 -7.91 -0.10
C TRP A 278 -25.12 -6.80 0.79
N ALA A 279 -26.18 -7.09 1.56
CA ALA A 279 -26.78 -6.13 2.49
C ALA A 279 -25.78 -5.66 3.55
N LYS A 280 -25.02 -6.60 4.15
CA LYS A 280 -23.96 -6.28 5.13
C LYS A 280 -22.86 -5.41 4.55
N LEU A 281 -22.40 -5.69 3.32
CA LEU A 281 -21.39 -4.89 2.65
C LEU A 281 -21.88 -3.48 2.34
N LEU A 282 -23.16 -3.32 1.98
CA LEU A 282 -23.77 -2.01 1.80
C LEU A 282 -23.83 -1.22 3.12
N THR A 283 -24.21 -1.86 4.22
CA THR A 283 -24.14 -1.22 5.56
C THR A 283 -22.71 -0.77 5.88
N ALA A 284 -21.69 -1.60 5.61
CA ALA A 284 -20.29 -1.23 5.81
C ALA A 284 -19.85 -0.06 4.91
N LEU A 285 -20.31 0.00 3.65
CA LEU A 285 -20.05 1.11 2.73
C LEU A 285 -20.65 2.42 3.25
N VAL A 286 -21.87 2.39 3.78
CA VAL A 286 -22.54 3.57 4.34
C VAL A 286 -21.78 4.06 5.58
N GLN A 287 -21.45 3.17 6.51
CA GLN A 287 -20.66 3.51 7.69
C GLN A 287 -19.31 4.13 7.32
N LEU A 288 -18.58 3.51 6.39
CA LEU A 288 -17.29 4.03 5.94
C LEU A 288 -17.42 5.40 5.28
N SER A 289 -18.46 5.62 4.48
CA SER A 289 -18.73 6.91 3.83
C SER A 289 -19.06 8.02 4.84
N GLN A 290 -19.78 7.69 5.91
CA GLN A 290 -20.06 8.62 7.01
C GLN A 290 -18.78 8.98 7.77
N ASN A 291 -17.96 7.97 8.13
CA ASN A 291 -16.68 8.19 8.81
C ASN A 291 -15.72 9.09 8.02
N ILE A 292 -15.69 8.97 6.68
CA ILE A 292 -14.87 9.84 5.83
C ILE A 292 -15.40 11.29 5.83
N ALA A 293 -16.72 11.47 5.79
CA ALA A 293 -17.34 12.78 5.79
C ALA A 293 -17.16 13.53 7.12
N GLU A 294 -17.26 12.83 8.26
CA GLU A 294 -17.04 13.40 9.60
C GLU A 294 -15.59 13.86 9.79
N ASN A 295 -14.63 13.07 9.31
CA ASN A 295 -13.21 13.41 9.43
C ASN A 295 -12.77 14.53 8.47
N SER A 296 -13.50 14.75 7.37
CA SER A 296 -13.16 15.82 6.40
C SER A 296 -13.50 17.24 6.88
N GLY A 297 -14.10 17.38 8.07
CA GLY A 297 -14.49 18.67 8.66
C GLY A 297 -13.50 19.25 9.68
N GLY A 298 -12.41 18.56 9.99
CA GLY A 298 -11.27 19.09 10.75
C GLY A 298 -10.16 19.52 9.80
N ASP A 299 -9.46 20.61 10.11
CA ASP A 299 -8.26 21.06 9.36
C ASP A 299 -7.18 19.95 9.36
N ASP A 300 -7.16 19.13 8.31
CA ASP A 300 -6.18 18.06 8.06
C ASP A 300 -4.83 18.64 7.55
N ASP A 301 -4.22 19.54 8.31
CA ASP A 301 -2.82 19.95 8.13
C ASP A 301 -1.93 19.47 9.30
N GLU A 302 -2.36 18.46 10.05
CA GLU A 302 -1.46 17.67 10.89
C GLU A 302 -0.93 16.49 10.09
N VAL A 303 0.34 16.57 9.71
CA VAL A 303 1.14 15.42 9.33
C VAL A 303 1.08 14.45 10.51
N ASP A 304 0.33 13.36 10.37
CA ASP A 304 0.19 12.33 11.39
C ASP A 304 1.56 11.66 11.64
N LEU A 305 2.29 12.22 12.61
CA LEU A 305 3.63 11.78 13.03
C LEU A 305 3.59 10.34 13.59
N ASP A 306 2.43 9.82 13.97
CA ASP A 306 2.26 8.47 14.51
C ASP A 306 2.18 7.39 13.42
N VAL A 307 1.82 7.75 12.18
CA VAL A 307 1.90 6.83 11.02
C VAL A 307 3.34 6.71 10.51
N LEU A 308 4.12 7.77 10.66
CA LEU A 308 5.54 7.81 10.30
C LEU A 308 6.39 7.05 11.34
N ASN A 309 6.09 7.21 12.61
CA ASN A 309 6.78 6.53 13.69
C ASN A 309 6.22 5.11 13.89
N GLY A 310 6.59 4.17 13.00
CA GLY A 310 6.24 2.75 13.13
C GLY A 310 6.38 2.28 14.59
N GLY A 311 5.22 2.06 15.23
CA GLY A 311 5.04 1.99 16.69
C GLY A 311 6.12 1.23 17.47
N GLY A 312 7.15 1.96 17.87
CA GLY A 312 8.03 1.62 18.97
C GLY A 312 7.86 2.68 20.02
N GLU A 313 7.16 2.35 21.12
CA GLU A 313 7.44 3.02 22.38
C GLU A 313 8.96 2.96 22.58
N SER A 314 9.58 4.13 22.69
CA SER A 314 11.00 4.28 23.03
C SER A 314 11.28 3.60 24.35
N ALA A 315 11.59 2.31 24.33
CA ALA A 315 12.35 1.65 25.37
C ALA A 315 13.77 2.22 25.29
N VAL A 316 13.98 3.33 26.00
CA VAL A 316 15.30 3.80 26.40
C VAL A 316 15.95 2.63 27.14
N GLY A 317 16.92 1.94 26.53
CA GLY A 317 17.60 0.86 27.25
C GLY A 317 18.59 -0.03 26.51
N ASP A 318 18.49 -0.25 25.20
CA ASP A 318 19.41 -1.16 24.51
C ASP A 318 20.03 -0.53 23.25
N TYR A 319 21.36 -0.61 23.15
CA TYR A 319 22.19 -0.25 21.99
C TYR A 319 21.94 -1.18 20.78
N ALA A 320 20.70 -1.58 20.53
CA ALA A 320 20.29 -2.14 19.24
C ALA A 320 20.14 -0.98 18.25
N ALA A 321 20.61 -1.15 17.01
CA ALA A 321 20.48 -0.16 15.94
C ALA A 321 18.99 0.15 15.68
N ALA A 322 18.46 1.13 16.41
CA ALA A 322 17.08 1.57 16.32
C ALA A 322 16.82 2.26 14.97
N TYR A 323 15.71 1.94 14.33
CA TYR A 323 15.29 2.63 13.12
C TYR A 323 15.12 4.12 13.40
N SER A 324 15.76 4.96 12.59
CA SER A 324 15.60 6.41 12.62
C SER A 324 15.08 6.86 11.27
N GLN A 325 13.81 7.25 11.24
CA GLN A 325 13.17 7.72 10.02
C GLN A 325 13.71 9.09 9.61
N LEU A 326 14.00 9.24 8.33
CA LEU A 326 14.28 10.54 7.72
C LEU A 326 12.97 11.16 7.22
N ILE A 327 12.57 12.27 7.81
CA ILE A 327 11.38 13.05 7.47
C ILE A 327 11.37 13.35 5.96
N TYR A 328 12.52 13.71 5.41
CA TYR A 328 12.63 14.05 4.00
C TYR A 328 12.84 12.86 3.06
N ALA A 329 12.86 11.60 3.52
CA ALA A 329 12.96 10.43 2.63
C ALA A 329 11.61 9.95 2.07
N CYS A 330 10.47 10.36 2.64
CA CYS A 330 9.16 9.86 2.21
C CYS A 330 8.80 10.33 0.78
N CYS A 331 8.41 9.40 -0.11
CA CYS A 331 7.81 9.73 -1.39
C CYS A 331 6.35 10.20 -1.19
N ALA A 332 5.84 11.05 -2.09
CA ALA A 332 4.44 11.44 -2.05
C ALA A 332 3.55 10.27 -2.49
N ASP A 333 2.53 9.97 -1.69
CA ASP A 333 1.55 8.94 -2.00
C ASP A 333 0.67 9.38 -3.17
N SER A 334 0.57 8.53 -4.19
CA SER A 334 -0.34 8.73 -5.30
C SER A 334 -1.68 8.12 -4.95
N ASP A 335 -2.74 8.93 -4.81
CA ASP A 335 -4.08 8.42 -4.54
C ASP A 335 -4.61 7.61 -5.74
N PRO A 336 -4.73 6.27 -5.63
CA PRO A 336 -5.21 5.42 -6.72
C PRO A 336 -6.72 5.58 -6.96
N THR A 337 -7.43 6.30 -6.08
CA THR A 337 -8.87 6.59 -6.20
C THR A 337 -9.16 7.89 -6.94
N SER A 338 -8.13 8.67 -7.28
CA SER A 338 -8.28 9.98 -7.94
C SER A 338 -9.20 9.94 -9.16
N GLY A 339 -9.11 8.91 -10.01
CA GLY A 339 -9.98 8.71 -11.18
C GLY A 339 -11.45 8.37 -10.88
N PHE A 340 -11.80 8.03 -9.64
CA PHE A 340 -13.17 7.75 -9.19
C PHE A 340 -13.82 8.97 -8.53
N SER A 341 -13.02 9.99 -8.19
CA SER A 341 -13.48 11.28 -7.64
C SER A 341 -13.27 12.46 -8.60
N THR A 342 -12.80 12.22 -9.84
CA THR A 342 -12.59 13.27 -10.84
C THR A 342 -13.89 13.93 -11.30
N ASN A 343 -13.83 15.24 -11.54
CA ASN A 343 -14.94 16.12 -12.00
C ASN A 343 -16.01 16.49 -10.95
N GLY A 344 -15.64 16.59 -9.67
CA GLY A 344 -16.56 17.06 -8.62
C GLY A 344 -17.67 16.07 -8.26
N GLN A 345 -17.56 14.82 -8.72
CA GLN A 345 -18.43 13.72 -8.29
C GLN A 345 -17.88 13.13 -6.98
N THR A 346 -18.74 13.08 -5.97
CA THR A 346 -18.44 12.38 -4.72
C THR A 346 -18.48 10.87 -4.94
N LEU A 347 -17.81 10.07 -4.09
CA LEU A 347 -17.92 8.60 -4.12
C LEU A 347 -19.38 8.11 -4.02
N VAL A 348 -20.25 8.90 -3.37
CA VAL A 348 -21.70 8.66 -3.32
C VAL A 348 -22.34 8.78 -4.71
N ALA A 349 -21.94 9.78 -5.51
CA ALA A 349 -22.43 9.93 -6.87
C ALA A 349 -21.94 8.79 -7.78
N TYR A 350 -20.66 8.38 -7.65
CA TYR A 350 -20.12 7.21 -8.34
C TYR A 350 -20.92 5.93 -8.00
N PHE A 351 -21.15 5.68 -6.72
CA PHE A 351 -21.96 4.53 -6.28
C PHE A 351 -23.38 4.56 -6.84
N GLY A 352 -24.03 5.73 -6.84
CA GLY A 352 -25.37 5.88 -7.40
C GLY A 352 -25.44 5.55 -8.90
N GLN A 353 -24.45 5.99 -9.68
CA GLN A 353 -24.38 5.64 -11.11
C GLN A 353 -24.22 4.13 -11.33
N CYS A 354 -23.35 3.48 -10.55
CA CYS A 354 -23.15 2.03 -10.66
C CYS A 354 -24.42 1.25 -10.30
N LEU A 355 -25.13 1.64 -9.23
CA LEU A 355 -26.41 1.04 -8.86
C LEU A 355 -27.49 1.29 -9.90
N GLN A 356 -27.56 2.48 -10.50
CA GLN A 356 -28.54 2.78 -11.54
C GLN A 356 -28.37 1.86 -12.75
N LYS A 357 -27.11 1.71 -13.21
CA LYS A 357 -26.78 0.80 -14.31
C LYS A 357 -27.16 -0.65 -13.97
N LEU A 358 -26.89 -1.08 -12.73
CA LEU A 358 -27.22 -2.43 -12.28
C LEU A 358 -28.73 -2.66 -12.26
N ALA A 359 -29.50 -1.71 -11.73
CA ALA A 359 -30.95 -1.79 -11.64
C ALA A 359 -31.64 -1.87 -13.02
N GLN A 360 -31.07 -1.21 -14.03
CA GLN A 360 -31.56 -1.21 -15.40
C GLN A 360 -31.20 -2.50 -16.18
N THR A 361 -30.37 -3.37 -15.60
CA THR A 361 -29.91 -4.61 -16.26
C THR A 361 -30.65 -5.82 -15.69
N PRO A 362 -31.57 -6.46 -16.42
CA PRO A 362 -32.23 -7.68 -15.96
C PRO A 362 -31.23 -8.84 -15.81
N PRO A 363 -31.35 -9.71 -14.79
CA PRO A 363 -32.42 -9.76 -13.77
C PRO A 363 -32.13 -8.90 -12.52
N TYR A 364 -31.04 -8.14 -12.49
CA TYR A 364 -30.48 -7.59 -11.25
C TYR A 364 -31.34 -6.53 -10.55
N GLY A 365 -32.25 -5.84 -11.26
CA GLY A 365 -33.16 -4.88 -10.64
C GLY A 365 -34.11 -5.50 -9.59
N GLU A 366 -34.63 -6.70 -9.87
CA GLU A 366 -35.47 -7.43 -8.93
C GLU A 366 -34.67 -7.97 -7.74
N CYS A 367 -33.49 -8.55 -8.03
CA CYS A 367 -32.58 -9.05 -6.99
C CYS A 367 -32.11 -7.93 -6.06
N LEU A 368 -31.80 -6.76 -6.61
CA LEU A 368 -31.43 -5.57 -5.84
C LEU A 368 -32.57 -5.11 -4.94
N SER A 369 -33.81 -5.09 -5.46
CA SER A 369 -34.99 -4.72 -4.67
C SER A 369 -35.22 -5.69 -3.49
N ALA A 370 -34.98 -6.99 -3.69
CA ALA A 370 -35.04 -7.97 -2.63
C ALA A 370 -33.92 -7.78 -1.59
N ALA A 371 -32.68 -7.54 -2.04
CA ALA A 371 -31.54 -7.34 -1.15
C ALA A 371 -31.66 -6.06 -0.30
N VAL A 372 -32.22 -4.98 -0.85
CA VAL A 372 -32.47 -3.71 -0.13
C VAL A 372 -33.45 -3.89 1.04
N LYS A 373 -34.38 -4.85 0.95
CA LYS A 373 -35.32 -5.16 2.05
C LYS A 373 -34.64 -5.78 3.27
N LEU A 374 -33.44 -6.33 3.11
CA LEU A 374 -32.64 -6.90 4.20
C LEU A 374 -31.85 -5.84 5.00
N LEU A 375 -31.78 -4.60 4.50
CA LEU A 375 -31.07 -3.51 5.18
C LEU A 375 -31.80 -3.06 6.44
N ASP A 376 -31.03 -2.66 7.45
CA ASP A 376 -31.57 -1.94 8.61
C ASP A 376 -32.17 -0.58 8.19
N GLU A 377 -33.03 -0.03 9.04
CA GLU A 377 -33.77 1.20 8.75
C GLU A 377 -32.86 2.41 8.50
N SER A 378 -31.77 2.54 9.26
CA SER A 378 -30.83 3.66 9.12
C SER A 378 -30.11 3.62 7.77
N THR A 379 -29.54 2.47 7.43
CA THR A 379 -28.87 2.25 6.15
C THR A 379 -29.84 2.44 4.98
N ARG A 380 -31.05 1.88 5.09
CA ARG A 380 -32.07 2.01 4.05
C ARG A 380 -32.45 3.47 3.81
N ASN A 381 -32.67 4.24 4.87
CA ASN A 381 -32.99 5.67 4.78
C ASN A 381 -31.85 6.47 4.14
N TYR A 382 -30.59 6.18 4.52
CA TYR A 382 -29.42 6.84 3.93
C TYR A 382 -29.34 6.60 2.41
N VAL A 383 -29.44 5.33 2.00
CA VAL A 383 -29.34 4.98 0.57
C VAL A 383 -30.57 5.49 -0.19
N GLN A 384 -31.77 5.46 0.40
CA GLN A 384 -32.96 6.03 -0.23
C GLN A 384 -32.81 7.53 -0.49
N GLN A 385 -32.46 8.32 0.53
CA GLN A 385 -32.38 9.77 0.44
C GLN A 385 -31.27 10.27 -0.50
N ARG A 386 -30.13 9.56 -0.55
CA ARG A 386 -28.95 10.03 -1.29
C ARG A 386 -28.72 9.34 -2.63
N ILE A 387 -29.28 8.15 -2.84
CA ILE A 387 -28.95 7.29 -3.98
C ILE A 387 -30.20 6.76 -4.70
N PHE A 388 -31.22 6.24 -4.02
CA PHE A 388 -32.36 5.60 -4.72
C PHE A 388 -33.44 6.57 -5.22
N VAL A 389 -33.61 7.75 -4.61
CA VAL A 389 -34.56 8.78 -5.12
C VAL A 389 -34.20 9.21 -6.55
N SER A 390 -32.93 9.18 -6.94
CA SER A 390 -32.49 9.47 -8.30
C SER A 390 -32.58 8.27 -9.27
N ILE A 391 -32.89 7.06 -8.78
CA ILE A 391 -32.81 5.80 -9.53
C ILE A 391 -34.18 5.08 -9.67
N GLY A 392 -35.18 5.43 -8.84
CA GLY A 392 -36.55 4.88 -8.97
C GLY A 392 -36.76 3.50 -8.34
N ILE A 393 -35.86 3.05 -7.45
CA ILE A 393 -36.03 1.81 -6.68
C ILE A 393 -36.86 2.12 -5.43
N ASN A 394 -38.13 1.71 -5.44
CA ASN A 394 -39.02 1.87 -4.28
C ASN A 394 -38.76 0.74 -3.27
N GLY A 395 -38.22 1.09 -2.10
CA GLY A 395 -37.96 0.17 -1.00
C GLY A 395 -39.17 -0.15 -0.12
N SER A 396 -40.38 -0.09 -0.69
CA SER A 396 -41.65 -0.40 -0.03
C SER A 396 -41.91 -1.89 0.08
#